data_AF-A0A8K0KRE9-F1
#
_entry.id   AF-A0A8K0KRE9-F1
#
_cell.length_a   1.000
_cell.length_b   1.000
_cell.length_c   1.000
_cell.angle_alpha   90.00
_cell.angle_beta   90.00
_cell.angle_gamma   90.00
#
_symmetry.space_group_name_H-M   'P 1'
#
loop_
_entity.id
_entity.type
_entity.pdbx_description
1 polymer ?
#
loop_
_entity_poly.entity_id
_entity_poly.type
_entity_poly.pdbx_seq_one_letter_code
_entity_poly.pdbx_strand_id
1 'polypeptide(L)'
;MEGMSSSKIGNKKVLHSQVREIVNRVLAFMKKEAVEGISIPLRSVHERVVAATGVSKHTLKRISKEGKDICDGLSQSFTSPRKSKSQRCSKSTVDDFDVQVIRRTTNEFLLEEKKHPTLRALLLIVRE
;
A
#
# COMPACT_ATOMS: atom_id res chain seq x y z
N MET A 1 -25.11 0.92 -19.77
CA MET A 1 -24.89 -0.16 -18.78
C MET A 1 -23.41 -0.50 -18.84
N GLU A 2 -22.60 0.18 -18.03
CA GLU A 2 -21.15 0.01 -18.06
C GLU A 2 -20.75 -1.18 -17.21
N GLY A 3 -20.01 -2.11 -17.82
CA GLY A 3 -19.49 -3.30 -17.19
C GLY A 3 -18.42 -2.94 -16.17
N MET A 4 -18.75 -3.05 -14.88
CA MET A 4 -17.76 -3.03 -13.81
C MET A 4 -16.85 -4.24 -13.97
N SER A 5 -15.55 -4.01 -14.18
CA SER A 5 -14.56 -5.09 -14.15
C SER A 5 -14.67 -5.85 -12.82
N SER A 6 -14.99 -7.14 -12.91
CA SER A 6 -15.28 -8.04 -11.78
C SER A 6 -14.01 -8.48 -11.05
N SER A 7 -13.15 -7.51 -10.73
CA SER A 7 -11.97 -7.72 -9.91
C SER A 7 -12.41 -7.96 -8.46
N LYS A 8 -12.38 -9.22 -8.00
CA LYS A 8 -12.71 -9.55 -6.61
C LYS A 8 -11.73 -8.83 -5.67
N ILE A 9 -12.27 -8.09 -4.71
CA ILE A 9 -11.47 -7.43 -3.66
C ILE A 9 -10.71 -8.52 -2.89
N GLY A 10 -9.39 -8.41 -2.82
CA GLY A 10 -8.54 -9.36 -2.10
C GLY A 10 -8.07 -10.59 -2.89
N ASN A 11 -8.02 -10.54 -4.23
CA ASN A 11 -7.42 -11.58 -5.10
C ASN A 11 -6.14 -12.22 -4.51
N LYS A 12 -6.32 -13.37 -3.82
CA LYS A 12 -5.28 -14.13 -3.07
C LYS A 12 -4.58 -13.38 -1.92
N LYS A 13 -5.02 -12.17 -1.57
CA LYS A 13 -4.43 -11.33 -0.52
C LYS A 13 -5.32 -11.27 0.70
N VAL A 14 -4.70 -11.34 1.88
CA VAL A 14 -5.40 -11.19 3.16
C VAL A 14 -6.00 -9.78 3.25
N LEU A 15 -7.31 -9.68 3.47
CA LEU A 15 -7.97 -8.39 3.72
C LEU A 15 -7.50 -7.81 5.05
N HIS A 16 -7.19 -6.52 5.04
CA HIS A 16 -6.82 -5.77 6.23
C HIS A 16 -7.99 -5.72 7.24
N SER A 17 -7.67 -5.59 8.53
CA SER A 17 -8.64 -5.60 9.64
C SER A 17 -9.79 -4.60 9.44
N GLN A 18 -9.47 -3.38 9.01
CA GLN A 18 -10.46 -2.32 8.74
C GLN A 18 -11.49 -2.74 7.67
N VAL A 19 -11.06 -3.42 6.61
CA VAL A 19 -11.98 -3.88 5.56
C VAL A 19 -12.90 -4.98 6.10
N ARG A 20 -12.34 -5.91 6.89
CA ARG A 20 -13.13 -6.97 7.55
C ARG A 20 -14.16 -6.39 8.51
N GLU A 21 -13.80 -5.35 9.27
CA GLU A 21 -14.71 -4.65 10.16
C GLU A 21 -15.87 -4.01 9.40
N ILE A 22 -15.57 -3.29 8.30
CA ILE A 22 -16.60 -2.68 7.46
C ILE A 22 -17.56 -3.74 6.91
N VAL A 23 -17.03 -4.86 6.38
CA VAL A 23 -17.85 -5.96 5.86
C VAL A 23 -18.74 -6.55 6.96
N ASN A 24 -18.21 -6.76 8.17
CA ASN A 24 -18.99 -7.28 9.29
C ASN A 24 -20.10 -6.31 9.72
N ARG A 25 -19.84 -5.00 9.76
CA ARG A 25 -20.86 -3.98 10.08
C ARG A 25 -21.98 -3.96 9.05
N VAL A 26 -21.64 -4.00 7.76
CA VAL A 26 -22.63 -4.04 6.67
C VAL A 26 -23.48 -5.31 6.76
N LEU A 27 -22.86 -6.47 7.04
CA LEU A 27 -23.57 -7.72 7.24
C LEU A 27 -24.54 -7.66 8.43
N ALA A 28 -24.10 -7.09 9.56
CA ALA A 28 -24.94 -6.91 10.74
C ALA A 28 -26.11 -5.96 10.46
N PHE A 29 -25.86 -4.87 9.73
CA PHE A 29 -26.90 -3.92 9.33
C PHE A 29 -27.96 -4.58 8.44
N MET A 30 -27.55 -5.35 7.42
CA MET A 30 -28.48 -6.05 6.54
C MET A 30 -29.27 -7.15 7.26
N LYS A 31 -28.64 -7.88 8.19
CA LYS A 31 -29.35 -8.87 9.03
C LYS A 31 -30.40 -8.20 9.92
N LYS A 32 -30.08 -7.03 10.47
CA LYS A 32 -31.01 -6.24 11.27
C LYS A 32 -32.19 -5.76 10.42
N GLU A 33 -31.93 -5.22 9.23
CA GLU A 33 -32.99 -4.82 8.29
C GLU A 33 -33.88 -6.00 7.85
N ALA A 34 -33.33 -7.22 7.76
CA ALA A 34 -34.10 -8.41 7.40
C ALA A 34 -35.11 -8.82 8.50
N VAL A 35 -34.83 -8.51 9.77
CA VAL A 35 -35.68 -8.84 10.92
C VAL A 35 -36.65 -7.71 11.26
N GLU A 36 -36.13 -6.47 11.34
CA GLU A 36 -36.89 -5.29 11.80
C GLU A 36 -37.57 -4.53 10.66
N GLY A 37 -37.22 -4.85 9.40
CA GLY A 37 -37.64 -4.10 8.23
C GLY A 37 -36.75 -2.90 7.92
N ILE A 38 -37.10 -2.17 6.86
CA ILE A 38 -36.31 -1.06 6.35
C ILE A 38 -36.54 0.17 7.22
N SER A 39 -35.62 0.43 8.17
CA SER A 39 -35.68 1.60 9.05
C SER A 39 -35.32 2.91 8.32
N ILE A 40 -34.39 2.87 7.37
CA ILE A 40 -33.93 4.05 6.62
C ILE A 40 -34.42 3.94 5.17
N PRO A 41 -35.10 4.97 4.62
CA PRO A 41 -35.62 4.93 3.26
C PRO A 41 -34.56 4.55 2.20
N LEU A 42 -34.97 3.76 1.20
CA LEU A 42 -34.07 3.35 0.11
C LEU A 42 -33.52 4.55 -0.69
N ARG A 43 -34.30 5.65 -0.75
CA ARG A 43 -33.93 6.88 -1.45
C ARG A 43 -32.78 7.63 -0.76
N SER A 44 -32.64 7.52 0.55
CA SER A 44 -31.56 8.16 1.33
C SER A 44 -30.28 7.31 1.31
N VAL A 45 -29.71 7.13 0.11
CA VAL A 45 -28.55 6.25 -0.14
C VAL A 45 -27.36 6.57 0.76
N HIS A 46 -26.99 7.84 0.88
CA HIS A 46 -25.84 8.24 1.71
C HIS A 46 -26.03 7.91 3.18
N GLU A 47 -27.24 8.07 3.70
CA GLU A 47 -27.54 7.83 5.12
C GLU A 47 -27.53 6.34 5.44
N ARG A 48 -28.04 5.52 4.51
CA ARG A 48 -27.92 4.05 4.60
C ARG A 48 -26.47 3.59 4.59
N VAL A 49 -25.66 4.12 3.68
CA VAL A 49 -24.24 3.74 3.60
C VAL A 49 -23.50 4.14 4.87
N VAL A 50 -23.75 5.34 5.40
CA VAL A 50 -23.17 5.80 6.68
C VAL A 50 -23.59 4.90 7.83
N ALA A 51 -24.87 4.53 7.92
CA ALA A 51 -25.36 3.63 8.96
C ALA A 51 -24.75 2.21 8.84
N ALA A 52 -24.65 1.68 7.62
CA ALA A 52 -24.16 0.32 7.37
C ALA A 52 -22.64 0.18 7.57
N THR A 53 -21.87 1.20 7.18
CA THR A 53 -20.39 1.15 7.23
C THR A 53 -19.81 1.82 8.48
N GLY A 54 -20.54 2.76 9.07
CA GLY A 54 -20.10 3.57 10.22
C GLY A 54 -19.03 4.61 9.90
N VAL A 55 -18.86 5.00 8.63
CA VAL A 55 -17.95 6.07 8.21
C VAL A 55 -18.64 7.44 8.24
N SER A 56 -17.86 8.53 8.40
CA SER A 56 -18.44 9.88 8.41
C SER A 56 -19.03 10.27 7.05
N LYS A 57 -20.07 11.13 7.04
CA LYS A 57 -20.64 11.70 5.81
C LYS A 57 -19.58 12.38 4.93
N HIS A 58 -18.60 13.05 5.54
CA HIS A 58 -17.51 13.70 4.81
C HIS A 58 -16.59 12.69 4.12
N THR A 59 -16.19 11.64 4.83
CA THR A 59 -15.38 10.54 4.28
C THR A 59 -16.09 9.86 3.11
N LEU A 60 -17.39 9.59 3.25
CA LEU A 60 -18.20 9.01 2.18
C LEU A 60 -18.24 9.89 0.93
N LYS A 61 -18.41 11.22 1.09
CA LYS A 61 -18.37 12.15 -0.05
C LYS A 61 -17.04 12.11 -0.78
N ARG A 62 -15.92 12.06 -0.04
CA ARG A 62 -14.58 11.94 -0.64
C ARG A 62 -14.42 10.64 -1.42
N ILE A 63 -14.79 9.51 -0.83
CA ILE A 63 -14.74 8.19 -1.48
C ILE A 63 -15.64 8.16 -2.72
N SER A 64 -16.84 8.74 -2.63
CA SER A 64 -17.77 8.80 -3.77
C SER A 64 -17.22 9.66 -4.91
N LYS A 65 -16.50 10.73 -4.60
CA LYS A 65 -15.81 11.54 -5.62
C LYS A 65 -14.68 10.74 -6.26
N GLU A 66 -13.80 10.14 -5.46
CA GLU A 66 -12.71 9.29 -5.98
C GLU A 66 -13.25 8.15 -6.85
N GLY A 67 -14.37 7.52 -6.47
CA GLY A 67 -15.02 6.50 -7.28
C GLY A 67 -15.50 7.01 -8.64
N LYS A 68 -16.02 8.25 -8.71
CA LYS A 68 -16.39 8.89 -9.98
C LYS A 68 -15.16 9.19 -10.83
N ASP A 69 -14.12 9.76 -10.22
CA ASP A 69 -12.86 10.06 -10.91
C ASP A 69 -12.23 8.78 -11.50
N ILE A 70 -12.41 7.62 -10.85
CA ILE A 70 -11.98 6.32 -11.38
C ILE A 70 -12.87 5.85 -12.54
N CYS A 71 -14.19 5.99 -12.44
CA CYS A 71 -15.11 5.66 -13.52
C CYS A 71 -14.86 6.54 -14.77
N ASP A 72 -14.60 7.83 -14.58
CA ASP A 72 -14.34 8.80 -15.64
C ASP A 72 -12.92 8.66 -16.23
N GLY A 73 -12.11 7.72 -15.74
CA GLY A 73 -10.76 7.45 -16.21
C GLY A 73 -9.71 8.47 -15.77
N LEU A 74 -10.07 9.43 -14.91
CA LEU A 74 -9.16 10.43 -14.34
C LEU A 74 -8.19 9.82 -13.31
N SER A 75 -8.54 8.68 -12.72
CA SER A 75 -7.72 7.98 -11.72
C SER A 75 -7.78 6.47 -11.91
N GLN A 76 -6.67 5.78 -11.66
CA GLN A 76 -6.60 4.32 -11.85
C GLN A 76 -7.03 3.52 -10.62
N SER A 77 -6.96 4.10 -9.42
CA SER A 77 -7.27 3.39 -8.16
C SER A 77 -7.57 4.35 -7.00
N PHE A 78 -8.22 3.84 -5.96
CA PHE A 78 -8.42 4.57 -4.71
C PHE A 78 -7.09 4.85 -4.03
N THR A 79 -6.85 6.10 -3.66
CA THR A 79 -5.58 6.53 -3.08
C THR A 79 -5.70 6.67 -1.57
N SER A 80 -4.81 6.01 -0.81
CA SER A 80 -4.74 6.25 0.63
C SER A 80 -4.07 7.62 0.88
N PRO A 81 -4.61 8.49 1.77
CA PRO A 81 -4.01 9.79 2.07
C PRO A 81 -2.62 9.73 2.69
N ARG A 82 -2.18 8.54 3.11
CA ARG A 82 -0.88 8.37 3.76
C ARG A 82 0.21 8.59 2.72
N LYS A 83 1.19 9.45 3.03
CA LYS A 83 2.47 9.51 2.32
C LYS A 83 2.98 8.09 2.14
N SER A 84 3.26 7.68 0.90
CA SER A 84 4.04 6.49 0.66
C SER A 84 5.33 6.65 1.46
N LYS A 85 5.49 5.85 2.53
CA LYS A 85 6.79 5.78 3.18
C LYS A 85 7.70 5.20 2.09
N SER A 86 8.62 6.01 1.57
CA SER A 86 9.76 5.47 0.83
C SER A 86 10.36 4.42 1.75
N GLN A 87 10.26 3.14 1.36
CA GLN A 87 10.93 2.10 2.10
C GLN A 87 12.41 2.45 2.08
N ARG A 88 13.10 2.34 3.22
CA ARG A 88 14.55 2.48 3.25
C ARG A 88 15.10 1.48 2.25
N CYS A 89 15.71 1.94 1.15
CA CYS A 89 16.43 1.07 0.24
C CYS A 89 17.48 0.32 1.09
N SER A 90 17.38 -1.01 1.19
CA SER A 90 18.37 -1.81 1.94
C SER A 90 19.72 -1.84 1.22
N LYS A 91 19.74 -1.46 -0.05
CA LYS A 91 20.93 -1.33 -0.86
C LYS A 91 21.39 0.11 -0.75
N SER A 92 22.53 0.32 -0.10
CA SER A 92 23.39 1.45 -0.44
C SER A 92 23.58 1.37 -1.96
N THR A 93 23.05 2.33 -2.69
CA THR A 93 23.35 2.45 -4.11
C THR A 93 24.83 2.80 -4.18
N VAL A 94 25.68 1.79 -4.32
CA VAL A 94 27.11 1.94 -4.58
C VAL A 94 27.20 2.30 -6.05
N ASP A 95 27.79 3.45 -6.36
CA ASP A 95 27.94 3.89 -7.74
C ASP A 95 28.87 2.94 -8.50
N ASP A 96 28.74 2.86 -9.83
CA ASP A 96 29.59 2.00 -10.66
C ASP A 96 31.07 2.37 -10.49
N PHE A 97 31.37 3.64 -10.23
CA PHE A 97 32.70 4.12 -9.87
C PHE A 97 33.20 3.49 -8.56
N ASP A 98 32.39 3.53 -7.50
CA ASP A 98 32.73 2.97 -6.19
C ASP A 98 32.96 1.45 -6.27
N VAL A 99 32.18 0.74 -7.11
CA VAL A 99 32.38 -0.69 -7.37
C VAL A 99 33.77 -0.97 -7.94
N GLN A 100 34.26 -0.13 -8.86
CA GLN A 100 35.60 -0.27 -9.44
C GLN A 100 36.70 -0.03 -8.42
N VAL A 101 36.54 0.99 -7.57
CA VAL A 101 37.49 1.30 -6.50
C VAL A 101 37.59 0.14 -5.50
N ILE A 102 36.45 -0.41 -5.07
CA ILE A 102 36.40 -1.57 -4.16
C ILE A 102 37.06 -2.80 -4.81
N ARG A 103 36.78 -3.05 -6.09
CA ARG A 103 37.37 -4.20 -6.80
C ARG A 103 38.90 -4.08 -6.91
N ARG A 104 39.39 -2.89 -7.25
CA ARG A 104 40.82 -2.63 -7.37
C ARG A 104 41.55 -2.80 -6.04
N THR A 105 41.06 -2.14 -4.99
CA THR A 105 41.64 -2.22 -3.64
C THR A 105 41.63 -3.66 -3.10
N THR A 106 40.58 -4.42 -3.37
CA THR A 106 40.51 -5.84 -2.98
C THR A 106 41.58 -6.69 -3.68
N ASN A 107 41.80 -6.45 -4.97
CA ASN A 107 42.81 -7.18 -5.73
C ASN A 107 44.23 -6.82 -5.30
N GLU A 108 44.51 -5.52 -5.07
CA GLU A 108 45.80 -5.04 -4.57
C GLU A 108 46.09 -5.65 -3.19
N PHE A 109 45.12 -5.66 -2.28
CA PHE A 109 45.26 -6.28 -0.95
C PHE A 109 45.59 -7.78 -1.03
N LEU A 110 44.96 -8.50 -1.96
CA LEU A 110 45.25 -9.92 -2.17
C LEU A 110 46.65 -10.16 -2.74
N LEU A 111 47.12 -9.29 -3.64
CA LEU A 111 48.43 -9.41 -4.28
C LEU A 111 49.58 -9.03 -3.34
N GLU A 112 49.43 -7.95 -2.57
CA GLU A 112 50.47 -7.42 -1.69
C GLU A 112 50.55 -8.17 -0.36
N GLU A 113 49.42 -8.35 0.33
CA GLU A 113 49.42 -8.94 1.67
C GLU A 113 49.26 -10.47 1.66
N LYS A 114 48.84 -11.07 0.53
CA LYS A 114 48.49 -12.52 0.41
C LYS A 114 47.54 -13.03 1.49
N LYS A 115 46.75 -12.13 2.08
CA LYS A 115 45.74 -12.43 3.10
C LYS A 115 44.35 -12.28 2.51
N HIS A 116 43.39 -12.95 3.12
CA HIS A 116 41.99 -12.80 2.72
C HIS A 116 41.50 -11.39 3.06
N PRO A 117 40.94 -10.65 2.08
CA PRO A 117 40.40 -9.33 2.32
C PRO A 117 39.18 -9.42 3.23
N THR A 118 39.27 -8.84 4.42
CA THR A 118 38.13 -8.71 5.34
C THR A 118 37.53 -7.31 5.22
N LEU A 119 36.21 -7.20 5.41
CA LEU A 119 35.52 -5.90 5.33
C LEU A 119 36.11 -4.86 6.29
N ARG A 120 36.59 -5.28 7.47
CA ARG A 120 37.21 -4.37 8.44
C ARG A 120 38.54 -3.81 7.94
N ALA A 121 39.35 -4.63 7.27
CA ALA A 121 40.64 -4.21 6.71
C ALA A 121 40.44 -3.31 5.47
N LEU A 122 39.57 -3.72 4.55
CA LEU A 122 39.25 -2.92 3.37
C LEU A 122 38.62 -1.57 3.74
N LEU A 123 37.79 -1.53 4.78
CA LEU A 123 37.15 -0.29 5.22
C LEU A 123 38.14 0.73 5.80
N LEU A 124 39.30 0.29 6.33
CA LEU A 124 40.38 1.20 6.75
C LEU A 124 41.12 1.82 5.55
N ILE A 125 41.20 1.09 4.43
CA ILE A 125 41.92 1.50 3.23
C ILE A 125 41.04 2.38 2.34
N VAL A 126 39.75 2.02 2.21
CA VAL A 126 38.78 2.71 1.35
C VAL A 126 38.16 3.95 2.03
N ARG A 127 38.23 4.06 3.37
CA ARG A 127 37.92 5.31 4.06
C ARG A 127 39.08 6.29 3.91
N GLU A 128 39.02 7.12 2.88
CA GLU A 128 39.59 8.47 2.94
C GLU A 128 38.66 9.42 3.72
#